data_AF-A0A1I5VDR0-F1
#
_entry.id   AF-A0A1I5VDR0-F1
#
_cell.length_a   1.000
_cell.length_b   1.000
_cell.length_c   1.000
_cell.angle_alpha   90.00
_cell.angle_beta   90.00
_cell.angle_gamma   90.00
#
_symmetry.space_group_name_H-M   'P 1'
#
loop_
_entity.id
_entity.type
_entity.pdbx_description
1 polymer ?
#
loop_
_entity_poly.entity_id
_entity_poly.type
_entity_poly.pdbx_seq_one_letter_code
_entity_poly.pdbx_strand_id
1 'polypeptide(L)'
;MHEYCFASNIGFMMIFKHSTGIKMLTKISQVLAIGLAACFFSACGGGGSGSGGTAGTAGTGSTGSTSASDQSLVSAEFAQDTVAAPSLNSDQRRRAESLMSIWENGEPVKAYGYAENIDDGRGVTWGWVGFTTADGDAIAVVEEFERRHPNNPLTPFLKQVRNKNVTDEAGFIRAVAASDQGEFKKDFEAAQNQQSDLKYYNPALEQAAQLGLKTAAGIAELYDSDINHGVDGVNAIIKETNLTVGSSPAEGADEIRWLSTYLDIRYRILAADNTWKTSTDRATIFKSAIVVVGNLNLNGPIHIESPQYGNFDIP
;
A
#
# COMPACT_ATOMS: atom_id res chain seq x y z
N MET A 1 -3.02 -28.24 -2.36
CA MET A 1 -2.02 -27.45 -3.10
C MET A 1 -2.72 -26.91 -4.33
N HIS A 2 -3.25 -25.69 -4.25
CA HIS A 2 -3.72 -24.98 -5.43
C HIS A 2 -2.74 -23.83 -5.63
N GLU A 3 -1.89 -23.95 -6.65
CA GLU A 3 -1.08 -22.85 -7.16
C GLU A 3 -2.05 -21.80 -7.72
N TYR A 4 -2.14 -20.66 -7.04
CA TYR A 4 -2.74 -19.46 -7.61
C TYR A 4 -1.63 -18.69 -8.33
N CYS A 5 -1.43 -18.97 -9.61
CA CYS A 5 -0.73 -18.05 -10.51
C CYS A 5 -1.63 -16.83 -10.71
N PHE A 6 -1.39 -15.78 -9.93
CA PHE A 6 -1.97 -14.45 -10.18
C PHE A 6 -1.11 -13.74 -11.24
N ALA A 7 -1.55 -13.79 -12.49
CA ALA A 7 -1.12 -12.85 -13.51
C ALA A 7 -2.09 -11.65 -13.48
N SER A 8 -1.83 -10.69 -12.60
CA SER A 8 -2.55 -9.41 -12.60
C SER A 8 -1.70 -8.36 -13.30
N ASN A 9 -2.22 -7.81 -14.41
CA ASN A 9 -1.68 -6.64 -15.12
C ASN A 9 -1.87 -5.37 -14.27
N ILE A 10 -1.15 -5.27 -13.15
CA ILE A 10 -1.15 -4.09 -12.28
C ILE A 10 0.26 -3.53 -12.35
N GLY A 11 0.41 -2.32 -12.88
CA GLY A 11 1.70 -1.62 -12.99
C GLY A 11 2.32 -1.47 -11.60
N PHE A 12 3.44 -2.14 -11.37
CA PHE A 12 3.92 -2.52 -10.05
C PHE A 12 5.12 -1.67 -9.59
N MET A 13 4.90 -0.66 -8.77
CA MET A 13 5.81 0.46 -8.55
C MET A 13 7.03 0.10 -7.70
N MET A 14 8.25 0.23 -8.26
CA MET A 14 9.50 0.17 -7.52
C MET A 14 10.42 1.26 -8.04
N ILE A 15 10.71 2.25 -7.21
CA ILE A 15 11.90 3.07 -7.40
C ILE A 15 13.01 2.42 -6.57
N PHE A 16 13.95 1.74 -7.22
CA PHE A 16 15.22 1.44 -6.56
C PHE A 16 16.18 2.58 -6.83
N LYS A 17 16.31 3.49 -5.87
CA LYS A 17 17.57 4.21 -5.74
C LYS A 17 18.61 3.14 -5.43
N HIS A 18 19.48 2.82 -6.39
CA HIS A 18 20.74 2.15 -6.08
C HIS A 18 21.56 3.12 -5.21
N SER A 19 21.17 3.29 -3.95
CA SER A 19 21.91 4.05 -2.96
C SER A 19 23.20 3.32 -2.72
N THR A 20 24.24 3.72 -3.44
CA THR A 20 25.62 3.93 -2.96
C THR A 20 26.25 2.89 -2.02
N GLY A 21 25.80 1.63 -2.01
CA GLY A 21 26.32 0.53 -1.19
C GLY A 21 27.45 -0.27 -1.85
N ILE A 22 27.79 -0.01 -3.12
CA ILE A 22 28.80 -0.79 -3.87
C ILE A 22 30.24 -0.22 -3.72
N LYS A 23 30.49 0.72 -2.79
CA LYS A 23 31.86 1.21 -2.52
C LYS A 23 32.50 0.72 -1.22
N MET A 24 31.85 -0.16 -0.46
CA MET A 24 32.42 -0.62 0.81
C MET A 24 32.31 -2.13 1.05
N LEU A 25 32.54 -2.96 0.04
CA LEU A 25 32.85 -4.39 0.24
C LEU A 25 33.79 -4.90 -0.85
N THR A 26 35.00 -4.35 -0.87
CA THR A 26 36.15 -4.97 -1.53
C THR A 26 37.27 -5.13 -0.52
N LYS A 27 37.05 -5.99 0.47
CA LYS A 27 38.08 -6.68 1.29
C LYS A 27 37.35 -7.46 2.38
N ILE A 28 37.20 -8.76 2.14
CA ILE A 28 37.48 -9.89 3.03
C ILE A 28 37.06 -11.11 2.22
N SER A 29 38.01 -11.64 1.45
CA SER A 29 37.99 -13.04 1.04
C SER A 29 38.90 -13.75 2.02
N GLN A 30 38.38 -14.70 2.79
CA GLN A 30 39.03 -15.99 3.09
C GLN A 30 38.27 -16.78 4.16
N VAL A 31 38.04 -18.07 3.83
CA VAL A 31 37.93 -19.24 4.74
C VAL A 31 36.54 -19.38 5.41
N LEU A 32 35.78 -20.47 5.31
CA LEU A 32 36.10 -21.91 5.30
C LEU A 32 34.93 -22.71 4.68
N ALA A 33 35.23 -23.77 3.94
CA ALA A 33 34.29 -24.80 3.51
C ALA A 33 34.40 -26.04 4.42
N ILE A 34 33.29 -26.52 4.98
CA ILE A 34 33.02 -27.87 5.51
C ILE A 34 31.48 -27.99 5.45
N GLY A 35 30.77 -28.96 4.85
CA GLY A 35 31.06 -30.35 4.48
C GLY A 35 30.25 -31.31 5.37
N LEU A 36 29.07 -31.79 4.91
CA LEU A 36 28.36 -33.08 5.18
C LEU A 36 26.85 -32.87 4.87
N ALA A 37 26.20 -33.53 3.90
CA ALA A 37 25.91 -34.95 3.66
C ALA A 37 24.74 -35.55 4.50
N ALA A 38 23.56 -35.56 3.87
CA ALA A 38 22.61 -36.67 3.62
C ALA A 38 22.05 -37.58 4.75
N CYS A 39 20.86 -38.12 4.41
CA CYS A 39 20.16 -39.33 4.92
C CYS A 39 19.15 -39.11 6.07
N PHE A 40 17.95 -39.73 6.15
CA PHE A 40 17.18 -40.72 5.36
C PHE A 40 15.71 -40.74 5.89
N PHE A 41 14.77 -41.24 5.05
CA PHE A 41 13.43 -41.84 5.30
C PHE A 41 12.85 -42.00 6.72
N SER A 42 11.53 -41.83 6.89
CA SER A 42 10.55 -42.94 6.86
C SER A 42 9.11 -42.49 7.23
N ALA A 43 8.15 -43.30 6.79
CA ALA A 43 6.70 -43.10 6.74
C ALA A 43 5.93 -43.78 7.90
N CYS A 44 4.59 -43.76 7.74
CA CYS A 44 3.49 -44.46 8.46
C CYS A 44 2.87 -43.69 9.64
N GLY A 45 1.55 -43.62 9.84
CA GLY A 45 0.40 -44.19 9.14
C GLY A 45 -0.84 -44.22 10.08
N GLY A 46 -2.04 -44.26 9.49
CA GLY A 46 -3.33 -44.67 10.11
C GLY A 46 -3.98 -43.69 11.10
N GLY A 47 -5.30 -43.52 11.23
CA GLY A 47 -6.47 -44.21 10.67
C GLY A 47 -7.67 -44.01 11.63
N GLY A 48 -8.90 -44.07 11.09
CA GLY A 48 -10.17 -44.19 11.85
C GLY A 48 -11.01 -42.90 11.88
N SER A 49 -12.06 -42.73 11.08
CA SER A 49 -13.42 -43.33 11.12
C SER A 49 -14.22 -43.03 12.40
N GLY A 50 -15.32 -42.30 12.24
CA GLY A 50 -16.37 -42.12 13.25
C GLY A 50 -17.57 -41.38 12.67
N SER A 51 -18.65 -42.12 12.44
CA SER A 51 -19.90 -41.74 11.77
C SER A 51 -21.01 -41.40 12.77
N GLY A 52 -22.01 -40.64 12.31
CA GLY A 52 -23.37 -40.57 12.87
C GLY A 52 -23.69 -39.24 13.55
N GLY A 53 -24.81 -38.56 13.31
CA GLY A 53 -26.01 -38.87 12.55
C GLY A 53 -27.16 -38.00 13.08
N THR A 54 -28.07 -37.62 12.17
CA THR A 54 -29.50 -37.21 12.37
C THR A 54 -29.80 -35.94 13.20
N ALA A 55 -30.40 -34.88 12.65
CA ALA A 55 -31.75 -34.70 12.04
C ALA A 55 -32.90 -34.59 13.07
N GLY A 56 -33.72 -33.54 12.94
CA GLY A 56 -34.97 -33.32 13.70
C GLY A 56 -35.28 -31.82 13.91
N THR A 57 -35.81 -31.08 12.93
CA THR A 57 -37.24 -30.90 12.54
C THR A 57 -37.92 -29.70 13.21
N ALA A 58 -38.65 -28.98 12.36
CA ALA A 58 -39.33 -27.70 12.50
C ALA A 58 -40.52 -27.64 13.47
N GLY A 59 -40.93 -26.41 13.80
CA GLY A 59 -42.22 -26.06 14.36
C GLY A 59 -42.61 -24.63 13.97
N THR A 60 -43.80 -24.50 13.37
CA THR A 60 -44.32 -23.37 12.59
C THR A 60 -45.53 -22.75 13.29
N GLY A 61 -45.76 -21.45 13.07
CA GLY A 61 -47.09 -20.80 13.08
C GLY A 61 -47.43 -20.00 14.35
N SER A 62 -48.36 -19.04 14.35
CA SER A 62 -49.08 -18.30 13.31
C SER A 62 -49.95 -17.25 14.05
N THR A 63 -50.03 -16.03 13.50
CA THR A 63 -51.18 -15.09 13.46
C THR A 63 -52.05 -14.79 14.69
N GLY A 64 -52.28 -13.49 14.94
CA GLY A 64 -53.48 -13.00 15.63
C GLY A 64 -53.46 -11.50 15.96
N SER A 65 -54.07 -10.68 15.10
CA SER A 65 -54.32 -9.24 15.26
C SER A 65 -55.46 -8.95 16.26
N THR A 66 -55.41 -7.83 17.00
CA THR A 66 -56.49 -6.82 17.03
C THR A 66 -56.17 -5.58 17.89
N SER A 67 -56.40 -4.42 17.25
CA SER A 67 -57.06 -3.20 17.77
C SER A 67 -56.26 -2.11 18.49
N ALA A 68 -56.37 -0.94 17.86
CA ALA A 68 -55.78 0.37 18.14
C ALA A 68 -56.22 1.04 19.44
N SER A 69 -55.31 1.83 20.02
CA SER A 69 -55.56 3.23 20.39
C SER A 69 -54.25 3.95 20.76
N ASP A 70 -54.23 5.23 20.39
CA ASP A 70 -53.48 6.35 20.99
C ASP A 70 -52.02 6.67 20.58
N GLN A 71 -51.93 7.62 19.64
CA GLN A 71 -51.24 8.92 19.77
C GLN A 71 -49.93 8.97 20.60
N SER A 72 -48.79 8.91 19.92
CA SER A 72 -47.83 10.02 19.85
C SER A 72 -46.60 9.56 19.07
N LEU A 73 -46.53 9.97 17.80
CA LEU A 73 -45.32 9.82 17.01
C LEU A 73 -44.31 10.83 17.53
N VAL A 74 -43.53 10.40 18.52
CA VAL A 74 -42.20 10.93 18.75
C VAL A 74 -41.41 10.69 17.48
N SER A 75 -41.29 11.72 16.64
CA SER A 75 -40.24 11.78 15.63
C SER A 75 -38.92 11.85 16.37
N ALA A 76 -38.41 10.67 16.76
CA ALA A 76 -37.01 10.50 17.05
C ALA A 76 -36.29 10.76 15.73
N GLU A 77 -35.88 12.01 15.55
CA GLU A 77 -34.83 12.39 14.61
C GLU A 77 -33.65 11.47 14.96
N PHE A 78 -33.50 10.37 14.23
CA PHE A 78 -32.25 9.64 14.18
C PHE A 78 -31.27 10.64 13.58
N ALA A 79 -30.58 11.39 14.44
CA ALA A 79 -29.29 11.94 14.09
C ALA A 79 -28.46 10.73 13.65
N GLN A 80 -28.38 10.51 12.34
CA GLN A 80 -27.31 9.71 11.78
C GLN A 80 -26.05 10.43 12.25
N ASP A 81 -25.43 9.85 13.26
CA ASP A 81 -24.04 10.12 13.60
C ASP A 81 -23.28 9.76 12.33
N THR A 82 -23.08 10.77 11.49
CA THR A 82 -22.34 10.62 10.24
C THR A 82 -20.93 10.42 10.70
N VAL A 83 -20.55 9.15 10.88
CA VAL A 83 -19.17 8.75 11.16
C VAL A 83 -18.36 9.43 10.08
N ALA A 84 -17.57 10.44 10.48
CA ALA A 84 -16.75 11.18 9.57
C ALA A 84 -15.91 10.19 8.78
N ALA A 85 -15.85 10.37 7.45
CA ALA A 85 -15.04 9.51 6.61
C ALA A 85 -13.61 9.44 7.19
N PRO A 86 -12.98 8.24 7.23
CA PRO A 86 -11.61 8.11 7.68
C PRO A 86 -10.72 9.09 6.93
N SER A 87 -9.86 9.81 7.65
CA SER A 87 -8.88 10.72 7.05
C SER A 87 -7.71 10.93 7.99
N LEU A 88 -6.54 11.20 7.40
CA LEU A 88 -5.36 11.65 8.14
C LEU A 88 -5.40 13.18 8.26
N ASN A 89 -5.09 13.69 9.45
CA ASN A 89 -4.76 15.11 9.58
C ASN A 89 -3.44 15.44 8.85
N SER A 90 -3.11 16.72 8.72
CA SER A 90 -1.92 17.15 7.98
C SER A 90 -0.61 16.58 8.52
N ASP A 91 -0.47 16.40 9.84
CA ASP A 91 0.74 15.87 10.46
C ASP A 91 0.85 14.36 10.23
N GLN A 92 -0.25 13.64 10.42
CA GLN A 92 -0.37 12.22 10.15
C GLN A 92 -0.09 11.90 8.67
N ARG A 93 -0.67 12.69 7.76
CA ARG A 93 -0.46 12.53 6.33
C ARG A 93 1.00 12.75 5.94
N ARG A 94 1.64 13.81 6.48
CA ARG A 94 3.07 14.05 6.22
C ARG A 94 3.94 12.88 6.66
N ARG A 95 3.70 12.31 7.84
CA ARG A 95 4.47 11.15 8.33
C ARG A 95 4.23 9.90 7.52
N ALA A 96 2.98 9.63 7.15
CA ALA A 96 2.64 8.51 6.28
C ALA A 96 3.39 8.61 4.94
N GLU A 97 3.40 9.80 4.32
CA GLU A 97 4.14 10.04 3.08
C GLU A 97 5.67 10.00 3.26
N SER A 98 6.20 10.41 4.42
CA SER A 98 7.61 10.25 4.74
C SER A 98 8.00 8.77 4.86
N LEU A 99 7.17 7.93 5.49
CA LEU A 99 7.38 6.49 5.51
C LEU A 99 7.41 5.92 4.08
N MET A 100 6.40 6.25 3.27
CA MET A 100 6.35 5.83 1.86
C MET A 100 7.57 6.29 1.07
N SER A 101 8.01 7.53 1.29
CA SER A 101 9.20 8.06 0.63
C SER A 101 10.47 7.29 1.02
N ILE A 102 10.59 6.81 2.26
CA ILE A 102 11.70 5.94 2.67
C ILE A 102 11.66 4.64 1.87
N TRP A 103 10.49 4.01 1.75
CA TRP A 103 10.34 2.73 1.03
C TRP A 103 10.62 2.87 -0.46
N GLU A 104 10.12 3.94 -1.07
CA GLU A 104 10.23 4.15 -2.52
C GLU A 104 11.56 4.83 -2.91
N ASN A 105 12.14 5.67 -2.06
CA ASN A 105 13.27 6.52 -2.48
C ASN A 105 14.47 6.48 -1.52
N GLY A 106 14.37 5.73 -0.42
CA GLY A 106 15.40 5.64 0.62
C GLY A 106 15.56 6.92 1.44
N GLU A 107 14.64 7.87 1.36
CA GLU A 107 14.70 9.17 2.04
C GLU A 107 13.30 9.59 2.52
N PRO A 108 13.14 10.26 3.68
CA PRO A 108 11.84 10.67 4.22
C PRO A 108 11.22 11.88 3.52
N VAL A 109 11.73 12.24 2.34
CA VAL A 109 11.33 13.41 1.55
C VAL A 109 10.85 12.97 0.18
N LYS A 110 9.71 13.49 -0.26
CA LYS A 110 9.12 13.20 -1.56
C LYS A 110 10.05 13.62 -2.70
N ALA A 111 10.46 12.65 -3.51
CA ALA A 111 11.40 12.84 -4.62
C ALA A 111 10.69 13.27 -5.92
N TYR A 112 10.04 14.44 -5.93
CA TYR A 112 9.22 14.88 -7.07
C TYR A 112 10.01 14.99 -8.39
N GLY A 113 11.26 15.46 -8.35
CA GLY A 113 12.13 15.57 -9.53
C GLY A 113 12.89 14.31 -9.91
N TYR A 114 12.68 13.18 -9.23
CA TYR A 114 13.31 11.91 -9.61
C TYR A 114 12.74 11.40 -10.93
N ALA A 115 13.61 10.92 -11.82
CA ALA A 115 13.24 10.23 -13.06
C ALA A 115 14.40 9.36 -13.54
N GLU A 116 14.11 8.09 -13.84
CA GLU A 116 15.09 7.12 -14.34
C GLU A 116 14.37 6.06 -15.19
N ASN A 117 14.99 5.63 -16.29
CA ASN A 117 14.63 4.36 -16.92
C ASN A 117 15.54 3.28 -16.34
N ILE A 118 14.95 2.34 -15.62
CA ILE A 118 15.65 1.23 -14.96
C ILE A 118 15.67 -0.05 -15.81
N ASP A 119 15.34 0.08 -17.10
CA ASP A 119 15.31 -1.00 -18.10
C ASP A 119 14.38 -2.17 -17.74
N ASP A 120 13.30 -1.90 -17.00
CA ASP A 120 12.28 -2.88 -16.59
C ASP A 120 11.11 -3.03 -17.58
N GLY A 121 11.18 -2.32 -18.71
CA GLY A 121 10.16 -2.32 -19.76
C GLY A 121 9.02 -1.33 -19.56
N ARG A 122 9.09 -0.44 -18.55
CA ARG A 122 8.05 0.56 -18.24
C ARG A 122 8.38 1.98 -18.71
N GLY A 123 9.49 2.11 -19.45
CA GLY A 123 10.08 3.38 -19.84
C GLY A 123 10.60 4.13 -18.61
N VAL A 124 10.49 5.45 -18.62
CA VAL A 124 10.94 6.28 -17.50
C VAL A 124 9.96 6.14 -16.32
N THR A 125 10.49 5.75 -15.16
CA THR A 125 9.84 5.83 -13.84
C THR A 125 10.22 7.14 -13.16
N TRP A 126 9.27 7.89 -12.64
CA TRP A 126 9.51 9.24 -12.14
C TRP A 126 8.52 9.71 -11.05
N GLY A 127 8.89 10.79 -10.37
CA GLY A 127 8.10 11.39 -9.30
C GLY A 127 8.19 10.64 -7.98
N TRP A 128 7.54 11.19 -6.95
CA TRP A 128 7.75 10.72 -5.57
C TRP A 128 7.14 9.36 -5.27
N VAL A 129 6.11 8.97 -6.04
CA VAL A 129 5.53 7.62 -5.97
C VAL A 129 6.09 6.69 -7.04
N GLY A 130 6.60 7.16 -8.19
CA GLY A 130 7.10 6.27 -9.26
C GLY A 130 6.13 6.03 -10.41
N PHE A 131 5.54 7.11 -10.94
CA PHE A 131 4.76 7.10 -12.18
C PHE A 131 5.60 6.57 -13.34
N THR A 132 5.01 5.87 -14.32
CA THR A 132 5.79 5.34 -15.45
C THR A 132 5.24 5.78 -16.80
N THR A 133 6.13 6.06 -17.74
CA THR A 133 5.72 6.53 -19.09
C THR A 133 5.01 5.48 -19.95
N ALA A 134 5.15 4.19 -19.62
CA ALA A 134 4.39 3.11 -20.25
C ALA A 134 2.99 2.92 -19.66
N ASP A 135 2.76 3.37 -18.43
CA ASP A 135 1.47 3.30 -17.74
C ASP A 135 0.63 4.57 -17.98
N GLY A 136 -0.66 4.50 -17.65
CA GLY A 136 -1.56 5.65 -17.81
C GLY A 136 -1.35 6.76 -16.78
N ASP A 137 -0.58 6.52 -15.72
CA ASP A 137 -0.45 7.43 -14.59
C ASP A 137 0.47 8.62 -14.88
N ALA A 138 1.57 8.43 -15.59
CA ALA A 138 2.40 9.53 -16.07
C ALA A 138 1.61 10.49 -16.97
N ILE A 139 0.64 9.98 -17.75
CA ILE A 139 -0.24 10.80 -18.60
C ILE A 139 -1.03 11.77 -17.74
N ALA A 140 -1.69 11.26 -16.69
CA ALA A 140 -2.53 12.08 -15.83
C ALA A 140 -1.73 13.17 -15.10
N VAL A 141 -0.49 12.89 -14.69
CA VAL A 141 0.37 13.90 -14.04
C VAL A 141 0.79 14.98 -15.03
N VAL A 142 1.27 14.61 -16.22
CA VAL A 142 1.74 15.59 -17.22
C VAL A 142 0.59 16.47 -17.70
N GLU A 143 -0.60 15.90 -17.90
CA GLU A 143 -1.80 16.66 -18.28
C GLU A 143 -2.27 17.61 -17.19
N GLU A 144 -2.27 17.16 -15.94
CA GLU A 144 -2.64 18.00 -14.80
C GLU A 144 -1.63 19.13 -14.58
N PHE A 145 -0.33 18.84 -14.76
CA PHE A 145 0.71 19.85 -14.69
C PHE A 145 0.58 20.89 -15.81
N GLU A 146 0.31 20.47 -17.05
CA GLU A 146 0.00 21.39 -18.16
C GLU A 146 -1.22 22.27 -17.87
N ARG A 147 -2.27 21.69 -17.27
CA ARG A 147 -3.48 22.43 -16.90
C ARG A 147 -3.20 23.50 -15.84
N ARG A 148 -2.34 23.20 -14.87
CA ARG A 148 -1.94 24.12 -13.80
C ARG A 148 -0.98 25.19 -14.29
N HIS A 149 -0.06 24.80 -15.17
CA HIS A 149 1.04 25.63 -15.62
C HIS A 149 1.33 25.40 -17.12
N PRO A 150 0.61 26.05 -18.04
CA PRO A 150 0.83 25.86 -19.47
C PRO A 150 2.24 26.28 -19.91
N ASN A 151 2.78 25.65 -20.96
CA ASN A 151 4.13 25.90 -21.48
C ASN A 151 5.27 25.62 -20.46
N ASN A 152 5.11 24.57 -19.66
CA ASN A 152 6.11 24.08 -18.72
C ASN A 152 7.17 23.18 -19.42
N PRO A 153 8.23 22.74 -18.70
CA PRO A 153 9.28 21.90 -19.30
C PRO A 153 8.79 20.56 -19.89
N LEU A 154 7.65 20.03 -19.43
CA LEU A 154 7.06 18.77 -19.91
C LEU A 154 6.09 18.95 -21.09
N THR A 155 5.69 20.18 -21.44
CA THR A 155 4.81 20.48 -22.59
C THR A 155 5.25 19.79 -23.89
N PRO A 156 6.55 19.77 -24.28
CA PRO A 156 6.99 19.11 -25.52
C PRO A 156 6.73 17.59 -25.54
N PHE A 157 6.55 16.96 -24.39
CA PHE A 157 6.38 15.52 -24.23
C PHE A 157 4.92 15.07 -24.16
N LEU A 158 3.95 15.99 -24.01
CA LEU A 158 2.52 15.67 -23.87
C LEU A 158 2.00 14.66 -24.89
N LYS A 159 2.31 14.87 -26.17
CA LYS A 159 1.86 13.95 -27.24
C LYS A 159 2.51 12.57 -27.13
N GLN A 160 3.78 12.50 -26.74
CA GLN A 160 4.50 11.24 -26.62
C GLN A 160 4.02 10.44 -25.41
N VAL A 161 3.82 11.12 -24.29
CA VAL A 161 3.26 10.54 -23.06
C VAL A 161 1.85 10.00 -23.32
N ARG A 162 0.96 10.77 -23.97
CA ARG A 162 -0.39 10.30 -24.36
C ARG A 162 -0.38 9.02 -25.19
N ASN A 163 0.59 8.90 -26.09
CA ASN A 163 0.75 7.75 -26.97
C ASN A 163 1.59 6.64 -26.34
N LYS A 164 2.05 6.80 -25.09
CA LYS A 164 2.92 5.86 -24.37
C LYS A 164 4.18 5.51 -25.17
N ASN A 165 4.77 6.51 -25.82
CA ASN A 165 5.88 6.33 -26.75
C ASN A 165 6.93 7.44 -26.63
N VAL A 166 7.31 7.79 -25.40
CA VAL A 166 8.41 8.73 -25.15
C VAL A 166 9.69 8.19 -25.79
N THR A 167 10.18 8.87 -26.83
CA THR A 167 11.38 8.44 -27.56
C THR A 167 12.65 9.17 -27.13
N ASP A 168 12.52 10.41 -26.65
CA ASP A 168 13.61 11.17 -26.03
C ASP A 168 13.52 11.07 -24.50
N GLU A 169 13.83 9.90 -23.95
CA GLU A 169 13.79 9.65 -22.51
C GLU A 169 14.76 10.55 -21.73
N ALA A 170 15.95 10.79 -22.28
CA ALA A 170 16.94 11.67 -21.66
C ALA A 170 16.42 13.12 -21.58
N GLY A 171 15.73 13.60 -22.62
CA GLY A 171 15.03 14.88 -22.60
C GLY A 171 13.90 14.93 -21.59
N PHE A 172 13.10 13.87 -21.50
CA PHE A 172 12.02 13.76 -20.52
C PHE A 172 12.55 13.81 -19.07
N ILE A 173 13.61 13.06 -18.77
CA ILE A 173 14.27 13.07 -17.45
C ILE A 173 14.76 14.48 -17.09
N ARG A 174 15.41 15.19 -18.03
CA ARG A 174 15.82 16.59 -17.80
C ARG A 174 14.63 17.52 -17.56
N ALA A 175 13.52 17.32 -18.27
CA ALA A 175 12.30 18.11 -18.10
C ALA A 175 11.64 17.86 -16.74
N VAL A 176 11.61 16.63 -16.25
CA VAL A 176 11.16 16.30 -14.89
C VAL A 176 12.01 17.05 -13.85
N ALA A 177 13.34 16.95 -13.95
CA ALA A 177 14.25 17.64 -13.03
C ALA A 177 14.11 19.17 -13.06
N ALA A 178 13.89 19.75 -14.25
CA ALA A 178 13.64 21.19 -14.41
C ALA A 178 12.29 21.64 -13.83
N SER A 179 11.29 20.75 -13.82
CA SER A 179 9.95 21.04 -13.30
C SER A 179 9.92 21.08 -11.76
N ASP A 180 10.84 20.40 -11.09
CA ASP A 180 10.98 20.40 -9.62
C ASP A 180 11.78 21.60 -9.07
N GLN A 181 11.81 22.71 -9.83
CA GLN A 181 12.60 23.91 -9.52
C GLN A 181 11.84 25.18 -9.91
N GLY A 182 12.29 26.32 -9.36
CA GLY A 182 11.85 27.65 -9.78
C GLY A 182 10.33 27.86 -9.68
N GLU A 183 9.76 28.51 -10.70
CA GLU A 183 8.34 28.85 -10.78
C GLU A 183 7.42 27.64 -11.02
N PHE A 184 7.97 26.53 -11.52
CA PHE A 184 7.22 25.32 -11.87
C PHE A 184 6.95 24.42 -10.66
N LYS A 185 7.88 24.41 -9.69
CA LYS A 185 7.94 23.45 -8.59
C LYS A 185 6.59 23.26 -7.89
N LYS A 186 5.94 24.36 -7.50
CA LYS A 186 4.68 24.30 -6.74
C LYS A 186 3.57 23.58 -7.51
N ASP A 187 3.40 23.90 -8.80
CA ASP A 187 2.36 23.30 -9.63
C ASP A 187 2.70 21.87 -10.03
N PHE A 188 3.99 21.57 -10.21
CA PHE A 188 4.50 20.23 -10.49
C PHE A 188 4.27 19.28 -9.31
N GLU A 189 4.63 19.70 -8.09
CA GLU A 189 4.36 18.95 -6.86
C GLU A 189 2.86 18.75 -6.64
N ALA A 190 2.05 19.78 -6.90
CA ALA A 190 0.60 19.70 -6.75
C ALA A 190 -0.05 18.72 -7.75
N ALA A 191 0.43 18.69 -8.99
CA ALA A 191 -0.02 17.71 -9.99
C ALA A 191 0.30 16.27 -9.54
N GLN A 192 1.53 16.02 -9.08
CA GLN A 192 1.90 14.69 -8.58
C GLN A 192 1.10 14.27 -7.35
N ASN A 193 0.92 15.17 -6.37
CA ASN A 193 0.13 14.87 -5.17
C ASN A 193 -1.32 14.55 -5.51
N GLN A 194 -1.95 15.31 -6.42
CA GLN A 194 -3.32 15.04 -6.84
C GLN A 194 -3.47 13.67 -7.50
N GLN A 195 -2.54 13.28 -8.36
CA GLN A 195 -2.63 11.96 -9.00
C GLN A 195 -2.33 10.83 -8.02
N SER A 196 -1.41 11.03 -7.07
CA SER A 196 -1.21 10.09 -5.96
C SER A 196 -2.49 9.94 -5.13
N ASP A 197 -3.17 11.05 -4.84
CA ASP A 197 -4.41 11.03 -4.08
C ASP A 197 -5.51 10.26 -4.82
N LEU A 198 -5.71 10.54 -6.11
CA LEU A 198 -6.72 9.87 -6.92
C LEU A 198 -6.48 8.38 -7.07
N LYS A 199 -5.21 7.98 -7.21
CA LYS A 199 -4.84 6.60 -7.53
C LYS A 199 -4.66 5.71 -6.30
N TYR A 200 -4.25 6.28 -5.17
CA TYR A 200 -3.79 5.50 -4.02
C TYR A 200 -4.42 5.95 -2.70
N TYR A 201 -4.39 7.24 -2.36
CA TYR A 201 -4.89 7.66 -1.05
C TYR A 201 -6.41 7.59 -0.93
N ASN A 202 -7.15 8.09 -1.93
CA ASN A 202 -8.61 8.08 -1.90
C ASN A 202 -9.15 6.63 -1.90
N PRO A 203 -8.64 5.70 -2.73
CA PRO A 203 -8.97 4.28 -2.59
C PRO A 203 -8.68 3.72 -1.20
N ALA A 204 -7.53 4.05 -0.59
CA ALA A 204 -7.22 3.62 0.77
C ALA A 204 -8.20 4.17 1.81
N LEU A 205 -8.70 5.41 1.66
CA LEU A 205 -9.74 5.96 2.54
C LEU A 205 -11.09 5.22 2.36
N GLU A 206 -11.45 4.88 1.12
CA GLU A 206 -12.66 4.11 0.84
C GLU A 206 -12.58 2.70 1.43
N GLN A 207 -11.45 2.02 1.27
CA GLN A 207 -11.17 0.71 1.87
C GLN A 207 -11.22 0.79 3.41
N ALA A 208 -10.56 1.80 4.01
CA ALA A 208 -10.58 2.01 5.45
C ALA A 208 -12.01 2.22 5.97
N ALA A 209 -12.83 2.98 5.24
CA ALA A 209 -14.23 3.22 5.61
C ALA A 209 -15.05 1.93 5.57
N GLN A 210 -14.88 1.12 4.51
CA GLN A 210 -15.57 -0.18 4.36
C GLN A 210 -15.17 -1.17 5.45
N LEU A 211 -13.91 -1.17 5.85
CA LEU A 211 -13.38 -2.05 6.90
C LEU A 211 -13.64 -1.53 8.31
N GLY A 212 -14.12 -0.30 8.48
CA GLY A 212 -14.32 0.32 9.78
C GLY A 212 -13.01 0.65 10.50
N LEU A 213 -11.91 0.84 9.76
CA LEU A 213 -10.63 1.27 10.32
C LEU A 213 -10.71 2.74 10.76
N LYS A 214 -10.23 3.03 11.96
CA LYS A 214 -10.27 4.37 12.56
C LYS A 214 -8.88 4.93 12.84
N THR A 215 -7.87 4.08 12.92
CA THR A 215 -6.52 4.51 13.25
C THR A 215 -5.82 5.14 12.06
N ALA A 216 -4.99 6.16 12.34
CA ALA A 216 -4.14 6.75 11.32
C ALA A 216 -3.13 5.72 10.75
N ALA A 217 -2.65 4.80 11.60
CA ALA A 217 -1.81 3.69 11.20
C ALA A 217 -2.50 2.76 10.18
N GLY A 218 -3.77 2.37 10.42
CA GLY A 218 -4.53 1.54 9.50
C GLY A 218 -4.72 2.20 8.13
N ILE A 219 -5.08 3.49 8.11
CA ILE A 219 -5.23 4.26 6.86
C ILE A 219 -3.89 4.36 6.11
N ALA A 220 -2.81 4.69 6.82
CA ALA A 220 -1.49 4.85 6.20
C ALA A 220 -0.94 3.52 5.67
N GLU A 221 -1.23 2.39 6.33
CA GLU A 221 -0.84 1.07 5.83
C GLU A 221 -1.60 0.67 4.56
N LEU A 222 -2.92 0.95 4.48
CA LEU A 222 -3.67 0.73 3.25
C LEU A 222 -3.16 1.62 2.11
N TYR A 223 -2.83 2.89 2.40
CA TYR A 223 -2.24 3.79 1.41
C TYR A 223 -0.89 3.28 0.90
N ASP A 224 -0.01 2.82 1.80
CA ASP A 224 1.28 2.25 1.41
C ASP A 224 1.11 0.95 0.60
N SER A 225 0.13 0.13 0.98
CA SER A 225 -0.19 -1.10 0.29
C SER A 225 -0.78 -0.86 -1.09
N ASP A 226 -1.60 0.18 -1.28
CA ASP A 226 -2.15 0.55 -2.59
C ASP A 226 -1.04 1.06 -3.51
N ILE A 227 -0.07 1.82 -2.99
CA ILE A 227 1.15 2.22 -3.72
C ILE A 227 1.90 0.98 -4.20
N ASN A 228 2.10 -0.01 -3.32
CA ASN A 228 2.94 -1.16 -3.62
C ASN A 228 2.24 -2.24 -4.45
N HIS A 229 1.00 -2.57 -4.14
CA HIS A 229 0.26 -3.73 -4.66
C HIS A 229 -0.90 -3.35 -5.59
N GLY A 230 -1.28 -2.07 -5.61
CA GLY A 230 -2.52 -1.62 -6.23
C GLY A 230 -3.78 -2.16 -5.52
N VAL A 231 -4.93 -1.57 -5.85
CA VAL A 231 -6.21 -1.85 -5.20
C VAL A 231 -6.60 -3.33 -5.23
N ASP A 232 -6.39 -4.04 -6.34
CA ASP A 232 -6.72 -5.46 -6.43
C ASP A 232 -5.83 -6.33 -5.53
N GLY A 233 -4.54 -6.01 -5.45
CA GLY A 233 -3.61 -6.69 -4.56
C GLY A 233 -3.97 -6.44 -3.10
N VAL A 234 -4.30 -5.19 -2.74
CA VAL A 234 -4.78 -4.83 -1.41
C VAL A 234 -6.08 -5.56 -1.06
N ASN A 235 -7.05 -5.62 -1.97
CA ASN A 235 -8.30 -6.34 -1.76
C ASN A 235 -8.07 -7.84 -1.50
N ALA A 236 -7.07 -8.45 -2.13
CA ALA A 236 -6.70 -9.84 -1.85
C ALA A 236 -6.14 -10.03 -0.43
N ILE A 237 -5.28 -9.12 0.03
CA ILE A 237 -4.73 -9.13 1.40
C ILE A 237 -5.85 -8.90 2.42
N ILE A 238 -6.74 -7.93 2.17
CA ILE A 238 -7.92 -7.66 3.00
C ILE A 238 -8.78 -8.91 3.16
N LYS A 239 -9.08 -9.59 2.04
CA LYS A 239 -9.88 -10.81 2.04
C LYS A 239 -9.26 -11.91 2.89
N GLU A 240 -7.96 -12.16 2.73
CA GLU A 240 -7.27 -13.17 3.54
C GLU A 240 -7.19 -12.77 5.02
N THR A 241 -7.03 -11.48 5.31
CA THR A 241 -7.02 -10.95 6.67
C THR A 241 -8.36 -11.18 7.36
N ASN A 242 -9.47 -10.83 6.70
CA ASN A 242 -10.82 -11.06 7.23
C ASN A 242 -11.09 -12.55 7.46
N LEU A 243 -10.64 -13.44 6.56
CA LEU A 243 -10.76 -14.89 6.75
C LEU A 243 -9.94 -15.39 7.95
N THR A 244 -8.76 -14.82 8.17
CA THR A 244 -7.85 -15.24 9.25
C THR A 244 -8.30 -14.72 10.61
N VAL A 245 -8.78 -13.47 10.67
CA VAL A 245 -9.27 -12.84 11.89
C VAL A 245 -10.69 -13.32 12.24
N GLY A 246 -11.49 -13.62 11.21
CA GLY A 246 -12.89 -14.05 11.30
C GLY A 246 -13.89 -12.96 10.89
N SER A 247 -13.49 -11.69 10.95
CA SER A 247 -14.28 -10.54 10.54
C SER A 247 -13.41 -9.29 10.34
N SER A 248 -14.01 -8.24 9.77
CA SER A 248 -13.41 -6.89 9.71
C SER A 248 -13.68 -6.08 10.99
N PRO A 249 -12.98 -4.96 11.22
CA PRO A 249 -13.29 -4.06 12.34
C PRO A 249 -14.70 -3.45 12.31
N ALA A 250 -15.26 -3.21 11.11
CA ALA A 250 -16.67 -2.83 10.94
C ALA A 250 -17.65 -3.88 11.49
N GLU A 251 -17.24 -5.15 11.52
CA GLU A 251 -18.01 -6.29 12.03
C GLU A 251 -17.58 -6.69 13.45
N GLY A 252 -16.81 -5.84 14.14
CA GLY A 252 -16.45 -6.02 15.55
C GLY A 252 -15.09 -6.69 15.81
N ALA A 253 -14.25 -6.91 14.80
CA ALA A 253 -12.87 -7.31 15.04
C ALA A 253 -12.07 -6.17 15.72
N ASP A 254 -11.12 -6.55 16.58
CA ASP A 254 -10.15 -5.59 17.12
C ASP A 254 -9.23 -5.09 16.00
N GLU A 255 -9.16 -3.76 15.81
CA GLU A 255 -8.42 -3.15 14.71
C GLU A 255 -6.91 -3.43 14.79
N ILE A 256 -6.33 -3.46 16.00
CA ILE A 256 -4.89 -3.71 16.19
C ILE A 256 -4.55 -5.15 15.80
N ARG A 257 -5.38 -6.11 16.23
CA ARG A 257 -5.26 -7.51 15.82
C ARG A 257 -5.41 -7.65 14.32
N TRP A 258 -6.42 -7.00 13.72
CA TRP A 258 -6.65 -7.03 12.29
C TRP A 258 -5.46 -6.50 11.50
N LEU A 259 -4.96 -5.31 11.88
CA LEU A 259 -3.82 -4.66 11.22
C LEU A 259 -2.52 -5.47 11.40
N SER A 260 -2.32 -6.06 12.58
CA SER A 260 -1.18 -6.95 12.84
C SER A 260 -1.20 -8.20 11.97
N THR A 261 -2.39 -8.77 11.71
CA THR A 261 -2.57 -9.92 10.81
C THR A 261 -2.42 -9.51 9.34
N TYR A 262 -2.94 -8.34 8.95
CA TYR A 262 -2.76 -7.78 7.61
C TYR A 262 -1.28 -7.66 7.25
N LEU A 263 -0.48 -7.09 8.15
CA LEU A 263 0.96 -6.92 7.99
C LEU A 263 1.73 -8.25 7.90
N ASP A 264 1.31 -9.29 8.64
CA ASP A 264 1.91 -10.64 8.52
C ASP A 264 1.64 -11.26 7.13
N ILE A 265 0.41 -11.12 6.64
CA ILE A 265 0.02 -11.61 5.32
C ILE A 265 0.79 -10.85 4.23
N ARG A 266 0.84 -9.53 4.33
CA ARG A 266 1.58 -8.66 3.40
C ARG A 266 3.07 -9.01 3.38
N TYR A 267 3.70 -9.17 4.55
CA TYR A 267 5.09 -9.63 4.65
C TYR A 267 5.31 -10.95 3.91
N ARG A 268 4.45 -11.95 4.14
CA ARG A 268 4.57 -13.26 3.51
C ARG A 268 4.43 -13.18 1.98
N ILE A 269 3.53 -12.32 1.47
CA ILE A 269 3.37 -12.09 0.02
C ILE A 269 4.64 -11.47 -0.55
N LEU A 270 5.15 -10.40 0.08
CA LEU A 270 6.40 -9.75 -0.35
C LEU A 270 7.58 -10.74 -0.33
N ALA A 271 7.75 -11.48 0.76
CA ALA A 271 8.85 -12.44 0.92
C ALA A 271 8.82 -13.61 -0.08
N ALA A 272 7.63 -13.97 -0.58
CA ALA A 272 7.46 -15.03 -1.57
C ALA A 272 7.69 -14.56 -3.02
N ASP A 273 7.73 -13.25 -3.26
CA ASP A 273 7.84 -12.69 -4.59
C ASP A 273 9.30 -12.46 -5.00
N ASN A 274 9.68 -12.91 -6.21
CA ASN A 274 11.06 -12.81 -6.68
C ASN A 274 11.53 -11.35 -6.91
N THR A 275 10.60 -10.45 -7.21
CA THR A 275 10.82 -9.02 -7.41
C THR A 275 10.78 -8.28 -6.07
N TRP A 276 9.82 -8.61 -5.19
CA TRP A 276 9.54 -7.83 -3.97
C TRP A 276 10.13 -8.39 -2.68
N LYS A 277 10.83 -9.53 -2.70
CA LYS A 277 11.39 -10.16 -1.49
C LYS A 277 12.31 -9.27 -0.65
N THR A 278 12.86 -8.21 -1.22
CA THR A 278 13.68 -7.24 -0.48
C THR A 278 12.86 -6.13 0.15
N SER A 279 11.60 -5.92 -0.23
CA SER A 279 10.75 -4.83 0.28
C SER A 279 9.98 -5.20 1.54
N THR A 280 10.35 -6.30 2.20
CA THR A 280 9.68 -6.78 3.42
C THR A 280 9.81 -5.85 4.62
N ASP A 281 10.85 -5.01 4.64
CA ASP A 281 11.09 -4.04 5.71
C ASP A 281 9.91 -3.07 5.88
N ARG A 282 9.23 -2.69 4.79
CA ARG A 282 8.05 -1.81 4.87
C ARG A 282 6.96 -2.39 5.75
N ALA A 283 6.65 -3.69 5.60
CA ALA A 283 5.63 -4.37 6.40
C ALA A 283 6.12 -4.66 7.84
N THR A 284 7.37 -5.10 8.00
CA THR A 284 7.90 -5.43 9.33
C THR A 284 8.08 -4.19 10.21
N ILE A 285 8.55 -3.08 9.64
CA ILE A 285 8.74 -1.82 10.36
C ILE A 285 7.40 -1.17 10.68
N PHE A 286 6.44 -1.16 9.74
CA PHE A 286 5.10 -0.67 10.06
C PHE A 286 4.50 -1.43 11.24
N LYS A 287 4.71 -2.76 11.27
CA LYS A 287 4.27 -3.58 12.40
C LYS A 287 5.02 -3.25 13.68
N SER A 288 6.35 -3.29 13.67
CA SER A 288 7.16 -3.18 14.88
C SER A 288 7.19 -1.76 15.46
N ALA A 289 7.39 -0.74 14.62
CA ALA A 289 7.63 0.64 15.05
C ALA A 289 6.34 1.46 15.24
N ILE A 290 5.21 1.01 14.66
CA ILE A 290 3.95 1.75 14.72
C ILE A 290 2.90 0.94 15.47
N VAL A 291 2.53 -0.24 14.97
CA VAL A 291 1.40 -1.01 15.52
C VAL A 291 1.73 -1.60 16.89
N VAL A 292 2.86 -2.30 17.03
CA VAL A 292 3.27 -2.96 18.28
C VAL A 292 3.60 -1.96 19.38
N VAL A 293 4.19 -0.82 19.02
CA VAL A 293 4.47 0.30 19.95
C VAL A 293 3.17 1.03 20.35
N GLY A 294 2.07 0.81 19.65
CA GLY A 294 0.78 1.45 19.92
C GLY A 294 0.67 2.88 19.41
N ASN A 295 1.56 3.30 18.48
CA ASN A 295 1.52 4.63 17.87
C ASN A 295 0.48 4.72 16.74
N LEU A 296 -0.76 4.32 17.04
CA LEU A 296 -1.86 4.20 16.07
C LEU A 296 -2.30 5.54 15.47
N ASN A 297 -1.92 6.64 16.10
CA ASN A 297 -2.21 8.00 15.65
C ASN A 297 -1.08 8.60 14.81
N LEU A 298 0.00 7.87 14.52
CA LEU A 298 1.20 8.39 13.86
C LEU A 298 1.72 9.67 14.54
N ASN A 299 1.83 9.67 15.87
CA ASN A 299 2.43 10.77 16.60
C ASN A 299 3.95 10.76 16.42
N GLY A 300 4.56 11.94 16.51
CA GLY A 300 6.00 12.08 16.41
C GLY A 300 6.75 12.11 17.72
N PRO A 301 8.08 11.88 17.66
CA PRO A 301 8.80 11.36 16.49
C PRO A 301 8.49 9.87 16.23
N ILE A 302 8.52 9.43 14.96
CA ILE A 302 8.49 8.00 14.60
C ILE A 302 9.92 7.56 14.29
N HIS A 303 10.44 6.65 15.10
CA HIS A 303 11.78 6.09 14.95
C HIS A 303 11.75 4.90 14.01
N ILE A 304 12.55 4.98 12.94
CA ILE A 304 12.69 3.94 11.94
C ILE A 304 14.13 3.42 12.01
N GLU A 305 14.27 2.11 12.15
CA GLU A 305 15.54 1.40 12.04
C GLU A 305 15.37 0.30 11.00
N SER A 306 16.13 0.38 9.92
CA SER A 306 16.06 -0.56 8.81
C SER A 306 17.47 -0.92 8.34
N PRO A 307 17.83 -2.20 8.28
CA PRO A 307 19.05 -2.62 7.58
C PRO A 307 19.04 -2.23 6.09
N GLN A 308 17.86 -2.14 5.47
CA GLN A 308 17.69 -1.80 4.06
C GLN A 308 17.78 -0.30 3.81
N TYR A 309 17.09 0.52 4.60
CA TYR A 309 16.92 1.96 4.35
C TYR A 309 17.76 2.86 5.26
N GLY A 310 18.29 2.34 6.36
CA GLY A 310 18.97 3.11 7.40
C GLY A 310 18.04 3.55 8.52
N ASN A 311 18.49 4.57 9.26
CA ASN A 311 17.80 5.05 10.46
C ASN A 311 17.24 6.46 10.25
N PHE A 312 15.97 6.67 10.61
CA PHE A 312 15.29 7.95 10.46
C PHE A 312 14.44 8.30 11.67
N ASP A 313 14.39 9.60 11.99
CA ASP A 313 13.45 10.18 12.94
C ASP A 313 12.45 11.04 12.16
N ILE A 314 11.22 10.56 12.01
CA ILE A 314 10.18 11.31 11.32
C ILE A 314 9.52 12.27 12.34
N PRO A 315 9.68 13.59 12.19
CA PRO A 315 9.39 14.58 13.22
C PRO A 315 7.91 14.76 13.45
#